data_AF-A0A2W5EMZ4-F1
#
_entry.id   AF-A0A2W5EMZ4-F1
#
_cell.length_a   1.000
_cell.length_b   1.000
_cell.length_c   1.000
_cell.angle_alpha   90.00
_cell.angle_beta   90.00
_cell.angle_gamma   90.00
#
_symmetry.space_group_name_H-M   'P 1'
#
loop_
_entity.id
_entity.type
_entity.pdbx_description
1 polymer ?
#
loop_
_entity_poly.entity_id
_entity_poly.type
_entity_poly.pdbx_seq_one_letter_code
_entity_poly.pdbx_strand_id
1 'polypeptide(L)'
;MAHEKTPVGSVRPSQLLWTYGPGALIDLPNLSVVTSGIDIWEKDRCNLVIENRLLAAVQKALGPQVESLRMPPISKSESNDTSSAEANVGVPVRPFPRWLRCVKCGLLSPYDSGLFELKEGYRRPEATRFVHQGCRGSKGDQPAKDADAVPARFLLACKNGHLDDFPWQWFVHSGPNDCKGTLRFFESGASLQTENLWVKCDACGAARNMAHAFGQLGKENLPGCRGRHPHLDQFEPDCDADPRAVLLGATNSWFPVSLSALAIPQAKDALAQLLEDGWSFFSDLESLDEVPLTIKLLKKTGS
;
A
#
# COMPACT_ATOMS: atom_id res chain seq x y z
N MET A 1 -16.09 -13.34 -8.53
CA MET A 1 -16.18 -13.61 -7.07
C MET A 1 -16.25 -12.25 -6.40
N ALA A 2 -17.24 -12.00 -5.57
CA ALA A 2 -17.31 -10.75 -4.81
C ALA A 2 -15.99 -10.59 -4.04
N HIS A 3 -15.35 -9.43 -4.14
CA HIS A 3 -14.11 -9.14 -3.41
C HIS A 3 -14.40 -9.23 -1.92
N GLU A 4 -14.07 -10.37 -1.32
CA GLU A 4 -14.10 -10.57 0.13
C GLU A 4 -13.09 -9.59 0.72
N LYS A 5 -13.60 -8.60 1.47
CA LYS A 5 -12.78 -7.56 2.10
C LYS A 5 -12.32 -8.09 3.45
N THR A 6 -11.02 -8.22 3.62
CA THR A 6 -10.42 -8.65 4.89
C THR A 6 -9.74 -7.46 5.56
N PRO A 7 -10.19 -7.04 6.76
CA PRO A 7 -9.46 -6.07 7.56
C PRO A 7 -8.10 -6.64 7.98
N VAL A 8 -7.03 -5.85 7.77
CA VAL A 8 -5.63 -6.26 8.06
C VAL A 8 -4.95 -5.41 9.13
N GLY A 9 -5.56 -4.30 9.54
CA GLY A 9 -4.99 -3.40 10.53
C GLY A 9 -5.60 -2.00 10.48
N SER A 10 -4.96 -1.07 11.17
CA SER A 10 -5.40 0.32 11.27
C SER A 10 -4.22 1.28 11.24
N VAL A 11 -4.40 2.43 10.60
CA VAL A 11 -3.44 3.56 10.62
C VAL A 11 -4.18 4.84 11.02
N ARG A 12 -3.45 5.79 11.62
CA ARG A 12 -4.04 7.10 11.94
C ARG A 12 -4.23 7.90 10.63
N PRO A 13 -5.31 8.68 10.49
CA PRO A 13 -5.54 9.48 9.28
C PRO A 13 -4.38 10.39 8.90
N SER A 14 -3.68 10.97 9.88
CA SER A 14 -2.50 11.81 9.63
C SER A 14 -1.34 11.03 9.00
N GLN A 15 -1.19 9.74 9.29
CA GLN A 15 -0.14 8.91 8.68
C GLN A 15 -0.40 8.69 7.19
N LEU A 16 -1.66 8.70 6.73
CA LEU A 16 -1.98 8.62 5.30
C LEU A 16 -1.54 9.86 4.52
N LEU A 17 -1.44 11.02 5.18
CA LEU A 17 -0.96 12.26 4.55
C LEU A 17 0.57 12.29 4.42
N TRP A 18 1.28 11.77 5.42
CA TRP A 18 2.73 11.97 5.55
C TRP A 18 3.57 10.74 5.23
N THR A 19 3.03 9.53 5.32
CA THR A 19 3.84 8.30 5.30
C THR A 19 3.22 7.17 4.49
N TYR A 20 1.90 7.01 4.57
CA TYR A 20 1.16 5.84 4.08
C TYR A 20 0.10 6.20 3.01
N GLY A 21 0.34 7.28 2.26
CA GLY A 21 -0.55 7.70 1.16
C GLY A 21 -0.58 6.71 0.01
N PRO A 22 -1.38 6.96 -1.05
CA PRO A 22 -1.43 6.10 -2.23
C PRO A 22 -0.05 5.76 -2.79
N GLY A 23 0.20 4.47 -3.05
CA GLY A 23 1.50 3.97 -3.50
C GLY A 23 2.54 3.72 -2.40
N ALA A 24 2.28 4.14 -1.16
CA ALA A 24 3.18 3.87 -0.04
C ALA A 24 3.02 2.44 0.48
N LEU A 25 4.11 1.91 1.03
CA LEU A 25 4.12 0.63 1.73
C LEU A 25 3.82 0.83 3.21
N ILE A 26 2.99 -0.05 3.75
CA ILE A 26 2.69 -0.15 5.18
C ILE A 26 3.17 -1.52 5.64
N ASP A 27 4.12 -1.53 6.56
CA ASP A 27 4.59 -2.76 7.18
C ASP A 27 3.76 -3.04 8.44
N LEU A 28 2.82 -3.98 8.32
CA LEU A 28 1.99 -4.42 9.44
C LEU A 28 2.71 -5.58 10.15
N PRO A 29 2.33 -5.92 11.40
CA PRO A 29 3.07 -6.91 12.19
C PRO A 29 3.25 -8.28 11.51
N ASN A 30 2.31 -8.71 10.67
CA ASN A 30 2.32 -10.05 10.06
C ASN A 30 2.23 -10.08 8.53
N LEU A 31 2.05 -8.94 7.87
CA LEU A 31 2.01 -8.81 6.41
C LEU A 31 2.35 -7.38 6.01
N SER A 32 2.74 -7.15 4.76
CA SER A 32 2.96 -5.80 4.25
C SER A 32 1.97 -5.52 3.12
N VAL A 33 1.52 -4.28 3.04
CA VAL A 33 0.56 -3.83 2.04
C VAL A 33 1.03 -2.58 1.33
N VAL A 34 0.49 -2.35 0.14
CA VAL A 34 0.55 -1.07 -0.54
C VAL A 34 -0.81 -0.37 -0.43
N THR A 35 -0.80 0.91 -0.08
CA THR A 35 -2.00 1.75 -0.11
C THR A 35 -2.47 1.94 -1.55
N SER A 36 -3.72 1.60 -1.85
CA SER A 36 -4.23 1.66 -3.21
C SER A 36 -4.49 3.09 -3.67
N GLY A 37 -4.54 3.28 -4.98
CA GLY A 37 -4.96 4.54 -5.60
C GLY A 37 -6.37 4.96 -5.20
N ILE A 38 -6.63 6.26 -5.32
CA ILE A 38 -7.92 6.88 -4.97
C ILE A 38 -9.06 6.47 -5.92
N ASP A 39 -8.74 5.84 -7.04
CA ASP A 39 -9.67 5.32 -8.05
C ASP A 39 -10.60 4.23 -7.50
N ILE A 40 -10.15 3.48 -6.48
CA ILE A 40 -10.97 2.43 -5.84
C ILE A 40 -11.48 2.82 -4.45
N TRP A 41 -11.31 4.08 -4.04
CA TRP A 41 -11.81 4.54 -2.75
C TRP A 41 -13.32 4.81 -2.84
N GLU A 42 -14.07 4.45 -1.80
CA GLU A 42 -15.50 4.75 -1.71
C GLU A 42 -15.72 6.25 -1.48
N LYS A 43 -15.91 7.01 -2.57
CA LYS A 43 -16.04 8.48 -2.55
C LYS A 43 -17.12 8.97 -1.57
N ASP A 44 -18.23 8.26 -1.44
CA ASP A 44 -19.34 8.62 -0.55
C ASP A 44 -19.00 8.50 0.94
N ARG A 45 -17.97 7.72 1.28
CA ARG A 45 -17.43 7.60 2.64
C ARG A 45 -16.30 8.59 2.91
N CYS A 46 -15.84 9.31 1.88
CA CYS A 46 -14.80 10.33 1.99
C CYS A 46 -15.45 11.69 2.24
N ASN A 47 -15.43 12.14 3.50
CA ASN A 47 -16.03 13.42 3.89
C ASN A 47 -15.39 14.59 3.14
N LEU A 48 -16.21 15.53 2.68
CA LEU A 48 -15.75 16.74 2.00
C LEU A 48 -14.96 17.63 2.96
N VAL A 49 -13.86 18.20 2.47
CA VAL A 49 -13.10 19.26 3.15
C VAL A 49 -13.42 20.57 2.45
N ILE A 50 -14.10 21.47 3.16
CA ILE A 50 -14.45 22.81 2.66
C ILE A 50 -13.36 23.77 3.12
N GLU A 51 -12.40 24.03 2.23
CA GLU A 51 -11.37 25.05 2.42
C GLU A 51 -11.00 25.64 1.05
N ASN A 52 -11.68 26.72 0.68
CA ASN A 52 -11.60 27.31 -0.66
C ASN A 52 -10.19 27.77 -1.01
N ARG A 53 -9.41 28.21 -0.02
CA ARG A 53 -8.03 28.68 -0.24
C ARG A 53 -7.10 27.52 -0.57
N LEU A 54 -7.26 26.40 0.13
CA LEU A 54 -6.52 25.18 -0.15
C LEU A 54 -6.93 24.59 -1.50
N LEU A 55 -8.22 24.56 -1.81
CA LEU A 55 -8.72 24.10 -3.11
C LEU A 55 -8.13 24.95 -4.25
N ALA A 56 -8.14 26.28 -4.11
CA ALA A 56 -7.54 27.18 -5.09
C ALA A 56 -6.03 26.97 -5.22
N ALA A 57 -5.31 26.74 -4.12
CA ALA A 57 -3.88 26.43 -4.16
C ALA A 57 -3.58 25.10 -4.87
N VAL A 58 -4.41 24.07 -4.63
CA VAL A 58 -4.30 22.77 -5.31
C VAL A 58 -4.64 22.90 -6.80
N GLN A 59 -5.71 23.62 -7.15
CA GLN A 59 -6.10 23.87 -8.54
C GLN A 59 -5.05 24.69 -9.29
N LYS A 60 -4.35 25.62 -8.62
CA LYS A 60 -3.22 26.35 -9.22
C LYS A 60 -2.05 25.42 -9.55
N ALA A 61 -1.82 24.37 -8.76
CA ALA A 61 -0.72 23.44 -8.94
C ALA A 61 -1.05 22.29 -9.91
N LEU A 62 -2.25 21.72 -9.82
CA LEU A 62 -2.66 20.53 -10.58
C LEU A 62 -3.60 20.84 -11.75
N GLY A 63 -4.37 21.93 -11.65
CA GLY A 63 -5.33 22.36 -12.65
C GLY A 63 -6.79 22.37 -12.15
N PRO A 64 -7.72 22.92 -12.95
CA PRO A 64 -9.12 23.11 -12.58
C PRO A 64 -9.93 21.81 -12.50
N GLN A 65 -9.38 20.67 -12.94
CA GLN A 65 -10.04 19.36 -12.84
C GLN A 65 -10.22 18.88 -11.39
N VAL A 66 -9.54 19.51 -10.43
CA VAL A 66 -9.72 19.20 -9.01
C VAL A 66 -10.95 19.96 -8.50
N GLU A 67 -12.08 19.26 -8.39
CA GLU A 67 -13.36 19.86 -7.97
C GLU A 67 -13.55 19.91 -6.44
N SER A 68 -12.93 18.99 -5.70
CA SER A 68 -13.14 18.87 -4.26
C SER A 68 -11.96 18.23 -3.54
N LEU A 69 -11.77 18.61 -2.28
CA LEU A 69 -10.83 17.99 -1.35
C LEU A 69 -11.62 17.08 -0.40
N ARG A 70 -11.08 15.89 -0.09
CA ARG A 70 -11.78 14.91 0.75
C ARG A 70 -10.85 14.26 1.76
N MET A 71 -11.40 13.97 2.93
CA MET A 71 -10.76 13.13 3.93
C MET A 71 -10.79 11.66 3.49
N PRO A 72 -9.80 10.84 3.89
CA PRO A 72 -9.86 9.41 3.69
C PRO A 72 -11.12 8.79 4.32
N PRO A 73 -11.58 7.62 3.84
CA PRO A 73 -12.71 6.92 4.43
C PRO A 73 -12.35 6.48 5.86
N ILE A 74 -13.11 6.97 6.83
CA ILE A 74 -12.96 6.66 8.26
C ILE A 74 -14.27 6.03 8.73
N SER A 75 -14.18 4.88 9.39
CA SER A 75 -15.36 4.24 10.01
C SER A 75 -15.91 5.15 11.11
N LYS A 76 -17.23 5.38 11.10
CA LYS A 76 -17.90 6.28 12.06
C LYS A 76 -18.26 5.58 13.37
N SER A 77 -18.22 4.25 13.39
CA SER A 77 -18.60 3.45 14.55
C SER A 77 -17.39 2.78 15.20
N GLU A 78 -17.22 2.97 16.51
CA GLU A 78 -16.38 2.09 17.34
C GLU A 78 -17.08 0.75 17.64
N SER A 79 -17.95 0.26 16.74
CA SER A 79 -18.62 -1.01 16.95
C SER A 79 -17.57 -2.13 16.90
N ASN A 80 -17.44 -2.88 18.00
CA ASN A 80 -16.60 -4.08 18.08
C ASN A 80 -17.12 -5.25 17.22
N ASP A 81 -18.18 -5.04 16.44
CA ASP A 81 -18.72 -6.04 15.52
C ASP A 81 -17.89 -6.08 14.24
N THR A 82 -16.90 -6.97 14.24
CA THR A 82 -16.02 -7.22 13.11
C THR A 82 -16.72 -7.90 11.92
N SER A 83 -17.96 -8.35 12.09
CA SER A 83 -18.78 -8.92 11.00
C SER A 83 -19.67 -7.88 10.29
N SER A 84 -19.71 -6.65 10.81
CA SER A 84 -20.52 -5.59 10.24
C SER A 84 -19.91 -5.03 8.94
N ALA A 85 -20.76 -4.51 8.05
CA ALA A 85 -20.29 -3.81 6.86
C ALA A 85 -19.43 -2.57 7.18
N GLU A 86 -19.65 -1.95 8.34
CA GLU A 86 -18.85 -0.82 8.84
C GLU A 86 -17.42 -1.21 9.26
N ALA A 87 -17.17 -2.48 9.62
CA ALA A 87 -15.83 -2.98 9.92
C ALA A 87 -14.91 -3.05 8.68
N ASN A 88 -15.51 -3.09 7.48
CA ASN A 88 -14.80 -3.10 6.20
C ASN A 88 -14.61 -1.69 5.62
N VAL A 89 -14.98 -0.65 6.37
CA VAL A 89 -14.79 0.75 5.99
C VAL A 89 -13.38 1.19 6.35
N GLY A 90 -12.59 1.47 5.34
CA GLY A 90 -11.24 1.97 5.49
C GLY A 90 -10.59 2.25 4.16
N VAL A 91 -9.32 2.64 4.20
CA VAL A 91 -8.52 2.83 3.00
C VAL A 91 -8.22 1.47 2.38
N PRO A 92 -8.55 1.26 1.09
CA PRO A 92 -8.27 0.00 0.43
C PRO A 92 -6.77 -0.20 0.24
N VAL A 93 -6.30 -1.39 0.55
CA VAL A 93 -4.90 -1.80 0.45
C VAL A 93 -4.80 -3.12 -0.29
N ARG A 94 -3.62 -3.43 -0.84
CA ARG A 94 -3.33 -4.73 -1.46
C ARG A 94 -2.08 -5.35 -0.82
N PRO A 95 -2.05 -6.68 -0.58
CA PRO A 95 -0.83 -7.35 -0.15
C PRO A 95 0.31 -7.09 -1.13
N PHE A 96 1.42 -6.55 -0.63
CA PHE A 96 2.60 -6.28 -1.44
C PHE A 96 3.87 -6.32 -0.58
N PRO A 97 4.95 -6.99 -1.02
CA PRO A 97 5.09 -7.73 -2.27
C PRO A 97 4.18 -8.97 -2.35
N ARG A 98 3.94 -9.45 -3.57
CA ARG A 98 3.23 -10.72 -3.82
C ARG A 98 4.04 -11.93 -3.38
N TRP A 99 5.36 -11.82 -3.42
CA TRP A 99 6.25 -12.91 -3.03
C TRP A 99 6.39 -13.02 -1.52
N LEU A 100 6.18 -14.22 -1.00
CA LEU A 100 6.30 -14.56 0.41
C LEU A 100 7.35 -15.63 0.64
N ARG A 101 7.96 -15.61 1.83
CA ARG A 101 8.91 -16.61 2.31
C ARG A 101 8.35 -17.32 3.54
N CYS A 102 8.25 -18.64 3.50
CA CYS A 102 8.03 -19.46 4.69
C CYS A 102 9.22 -19.35 5.66
N VAL A 103 8.97 -18.95 6.91
CA VAL A 103 10.03 -18.78 7.92
C VAL A 103 10.72 -20.08 8.32
N LYS A 104 10.07 -21.23 8.12
CA LYS A 104 10.54 -22.53 8.61
C LYS A 104 11.30 -23.34 7.54
N CYS A 105 10.77 -23.42 6.32
CA CYS A 105 11.40 -24.19 5.25
C CYS A 105 12.09 -23.33 4.19
N GLY A 106 11.91 -22.00 4.22
CA GLY A 106 12.49 -21.10 3.24
C GLY A 106 11.79 -21.10 1.88
N LEU A 107 10.67 -21.83 1.70
CA LEU A 107 9.88 -21.78 0.47
C LEU A 107 9.57 -20.32 0.12
N LEU A 108 9.86 -19.95 -1.12
CA LEU A 108 9.70 -18.61 -1.67
C LEU A 108 8.82 -18.72 -2.93
N SER A 109 7.64 -18.12 -2.86
CA SER A 109 6.64 -18.18 -3.95
C SER A 109 5.68 -16.99 -3.87
N PRO A 110 5.01 -16.60 -4.97
CA PRO A 110 3.86 -15.70 -4.90
C PRO A 110 2.73 -16.26 -4.02
N TYR A 111 2.03 -15.40 -3.29
CA TYR A 111 0.92 -15.82 -2.42
C TYR A 111 -0.24 -16.47 -3.19
N ASP A 112 -0.42 -16.13 -4.48
CA ASP A 112 -1.47 -16.64 -5.36
C ASP A 112 -1.08 -17.94 -6.09
N SER A 113 0.08 -18.51 -5.79
CA SER A 113 0.51 -19.82 -6.32
C SER A 113 -0.23 -21.02 -5.71
N GLY A 114 -1.06 -20.80 -4.68
CA GLY A 114 -1.73 -21.86 -3.92
C GLY A 114 -0.83 -22.55 -2.88
N LEU A 115 0.43 -22.11 -2.71
CA LEU A 115 1.35 -22.64 -1.71
C LEU A 115 1.26 -21.92 -0.35
N PHE A 116 0.56 -20.78 -0.31
CA PHE A 116 0.32 -20.01 0.90
C PHE A 116 -1.18 -19.76 1.05
N GLU A 117 -1.64 -19.69 2.30
CA GLU A 117 -3.04 -19.43 2.63
C GLU A 117 -3.13 -18.19 3.52
N LEU A 118 -4.09 -17.31 3.22
CA LEU A 118 -4.41 -16.18 4.09
C LEU A 118 -5.26 -16.67 5.27
N LYS A 119 -4.76 -16.50 6.49
CA LYS A 119 -5.53 -16.71 7.71
C LYS A 119 -5.98 -15.37 8.26
N GLU A 120 -7.28 -15.15 8.24
CA GLU A 120 -7.90 -13.91 8.71
C GLU A 120 -7.96 -13.82 10.24
N GLY A 121 -7.64 -12.65 10.77
CA GLY A 121 -7.80 -12.33 12.17
C GLY A 121 -9.19 -11.79 12.50
N TYR A 122 -10.21 -12.65 12.56
CA TYR A 122 -11.63 -12.26 12.72
C TYR A 122 -11.94 -11.24 13.84
N ARG A 123 -11.16 -11.20 14.93
CA ARG A 123 -11.28 -10.20 16.03
C ARG A 123 -10.06 -9.31 16.22
N ARG A 124 -9.01 -9.59 15.46
CA ARG A 124 -7.69 -8.97 15.56
C ARG A 124 -7.18 -8.83 14.13
N PRO A 125 -7.65 -7.82 13.39
CA PRO A 125 -7.22 -7.59 12.01
C PRO A 125 -5.69 -7.63 11.86
N GLU A 126 -4.95 -7.17 12.87
CA GLU A 126 -3.49 -7.20 12.93
C GLU A 126 -2.89 -8.61 12.96
N ALA A 127 -3.67 -9.64 13.32
CA ALA A 127 -3.28 -11.04 13.33
C ALA A 127 -3.51 -11.75 11.98
N THR A 128 -4.14 -11.06 11.02
CA THR A 128 -4.27 -11.54 9.64
C THR A 128 -2.86 -11.76 9.07
N ARG A 129 -2.62 -12.95 8.50
CA ARG A 129 -1.29 -13.32 8.01
C ARG A 129 -1.34 -14.44 6.98
N PHE A 130 -0.28 -14.58 6.21
CA PHE A 130 -0.11 -15.73 5.34
C PHE A 130 0.60 -16.87 6.06
N VAL A 131 0.21 -18.12 5.76
CA VAL A 131 0.86 -19.32 6.28
C VAL A 131 1.16 -20.32 5.17
N HIS A 132 2.25 -21.06 5.35
CA HIS A 132 2.53 -22.28 4.60
C HIS A 132 1.95 -23.47 5.38
N GLN A 133 0.81 -23.97 4.90
CA GLN A 133 0.07 -25.07 5.51
C GLN A 133 0.89 -26.36 5.55
N GLY A 134 0.83 -27.09 6.67
CA GLY A 134 1.44 -28.42 6.76
C GLY A 134 2.97 -28.47 6.55
N CYS A 135 3.67 -27.37 6.81
CA CYS A 135 5.11 -27.26 6.57
C CYS A 135 5.97 -28.27 7.36
N ARG A 136 6.74 -29.10 6.65
CA ARG A 136 7.63 -30.14 7.19
C ARG A 136 9.09 -29.70 7.42
N GLY A 137 9.34 -28.39 7.44
CA GLY A 137 10.68 -27.83 7.66
C GLY A 137 11.59 -27.86 6.42
N SER A 138 12.81 -27.32 6.54
CA SER A 138 13.75 -27.16 5.42
C SER A 138 14.24 -28.48 4.81
N LYS A 139 14.31 -29.55 5.61
CA LYS A 139 14.65 -30.91 5.17
C LYS A 139 13.43 -31.77 4.79
N GLY A 140 12.21 -31.30 5.08
CA GLY A 140 10.98 -32.03 4.79
C GLY A 140 10.71 -33.24 5.72
N ASP A 141 11.48 -33.38 6.79
CA ASP A 141 11.50 -34.52 7.72
C ASP A 141 10.72 -34.27 9.02
N GLN A 142 10.23 -33.05 9.24
CA GLN A 142 9.51 -32.70 10.47
C GLN A 142 8.00 -33.00 10.35
N PRO A 143 7.30 -33.18 11.48
CA PRO A 143 5.85 -33.25 11.50
C PRO A 143 5.22 -32.04 10.79
N ALA A 144 4.15 -32.31 10.02
CA ALA A 144 3.42 -31.27 9.30
C ALA A 144 2.82 -30.28 10.31
N LYS A 145 3.25 -29.03 10.23
CA LYS A 145 2.75 -27.94 11.07
C LYS A 145 2.83 -26.64 10.28
N ASP A 146 1.79 -25.83 10.37
CA ASP A 146 1.75 -24.53 9.72
C ASP A 146 2.91 -23.66 10.17
N ALA A 147 3.48 -22.93 9.22
CA ALA A 147 4.54 -21.97 9.46
C ALA A 147 4.14 -20.63 8.86
N ASP A 148 4.49 -19.54 9.52
CA ASP A 148 4.19 -18.21 8.99
C ASP A 148 4.97 -17.95 7.70
N ALA A 149 4.33 -17.23 6.78
CA ALA A 149 4.91 -16.78 5.53
C ALA A 149 5.01 -15.25 5.57
N VAL A 150 6.24 -14.75 5.56
CA VAL A 150 6.52 -13.32 5.65
C VAL A 150 6.83 -12.74 4.28
N PRO A 151 6.54 -11.46 4.02
CA PRO A 151 6.87 -10.82 2.75
C PRO A 151 8.36 -10.94 2.41
N ALA A 152 8.65 -11.26 1.15
CA ALA A 152 10.02 -11.30 0.67
C ALA A 152 10.55 -9.85 0.57
N ARG A 153 11.44 -9.47 1.49
CA ARG A 153 11.86 -8.07 1.71
C ARG A 153 12.63 -7.38 0.58
N PHE A 154 12.67 -7.95 -0.61
CA PHE A 154 13.37 -7.39 -1.77
C PHE A 154 12.32 -6.96 -2.78
N LEU A 155 12.48 -5.74 -3.28
CA LEU A 155 11.59 -5.10 -4.24
C LEU A 155 12.43 -4.54 -5.38
N LEU A 156 11.77 -4.17 -6.47
CA LEU A 156 12.38 -3.50 -7.60
C LEU A 156 11.73 -2.12 -7.77
N ALA A 157 12.52 -1.06 -7.83
CA ALA A 157 12.00 0.30 -8.02
C ALA A 157 12.86 1.09 -9.03
N CYS A 158 12.26 2.02 -9.77
CA CYS A 158 13.00 2.88 -10.70
C CYS A 158 12.82 4.37 -10.37
N LYS A 159 13.60 5.22 -11.03
CA LYS A 159 13.55 6.68 -10.81
C LYS A 159 12.26 7.34 -11.32
N ASN A 160 11.50 6.68 -12.19
CA ASN A 160 10.22 7.17 -12.68
C ASN A 160 9.05 6.86 -11.72
N GLY A 161 9.33 6.27 -10.54
CA GLY A 161 8.33 6.03 -9.50
C GLY A 161 7.61 4.68 -9.60
N HIS A 162 8.05 3.77 -10.47
CA HIS A 162 7.53 2.41 -10.54
C HIS A 162 8.06 1.56 -9.39
N LEU A 163 7.22 0.64 -8.93
CA LEU A 163 7.51 -0.32 -7.86
C LEU A 163 7.00 -1.70 -8.28
N ASP A 164 7.85 -2.72 -8.21
CA ASP A 164 7.49 -4.08 -8.58
C ASP A 164 8.03 -5.08 -7.56
N ASP A 165 7.46 -6.28 -7.59
CA ASP A 165 8.03 -7.45 -6.95
C ASP A 165 9.46 -7.65 -7.44
N PHE A 166 10.35 -8.09 -6.55
CA PHE A 166 11.68 -8.49 -7.00
C PHE A 166 11.57 -9.66 -7.99
N PRO A 167 12.33 -9.65 -9.11
CA PRO A 167 12.15 -10.60 -10.20
C PRO A 167 12.84 -11.93 -9.89
N TRP A 168 12.35 -12.65 -8.88
CA TRP A 168 13.00 -13.82 -8.29
C TRP A 168 13.37 -14.91 -9.29
N GLN A 169 12.43 -15.29 -10.18
CA GLN A 169 12.67 -16.32 -11.19
C GLN A 169 13.75 -15.91 -12.19
N TRP A 170 13.72 -14.66 -12.67
CA TRP A 170 14.74 -14.12 -13.56
C TRP A 170 16.10 -14.07 -12.87
N PHE A 171 16.12 -13.54 -11.65
CA PHE A 171 17.34 -13.31 -10.90
C PHE A 171 18.07 -14.63 -10.63
N VAL A 172 17.39 -15.65 -10.11
CA VAL A 172 18.01 -16.97 -9.82
C VAL A 172 18.64 -17.61 -11.05
N HIS A 173 17.97 -17.51 -12.19
CA HIS A 173 18.40 -18.16 -13.44
C HIS A 173 19.27 -17.26 -14.33
N SER A 174 19.61 -16.07 -13.87
CA SER A 174 20.42 -15.10 -14.63
C SER A 174 19.83 -14.70 -15.99
N GLY A 175 18.51 -14.62 -16.07
CA GLY A 175 17.82 -14.24 -17.31
C GLY A 175 16.44 -14.87 -17.50
N PRO A 176 15.83 -14.65 -18.69
CA PRO A 176 14.63 -15.36 -19.10
C PRO A 176 14.87 -16.87 -19.05
N ASN A 177 13.92 -17.61 -18.50
CA ASN A 177 13.99 -19.06 -18.41
C ASN A 177 12.57 -19.65 -18.32
N ASP A 178 12.43 -20.92 -18.70
CA ASP A 178 11.16 -21.66 -18.64
C ASP A 178 11.03 -22.52 -17.38
N CYS A 179 11.93 -22.36 -16.39
CA CYS A 179 11.89 -23.13 -15.17
C CYS A 179 10.72 -22.69 -14.30
N LYS A 180 9.78 -23.61 -14.04
CA LYS A 180 8.62 -23.38 -13.17
C LYS A 180 8.83 -23.90 -11.74
N GLY A 181 10.08 -24.19 -11.37
CA GLY A 181 10.41 -24.69 -10.05
C GLY A 181 10.11 -23.68 -8.95
N THR A 182 9.77 -24.19 -7.76
CA THR A 182 9.70 -23.37 -6.55
C THR A 182 11.09 -22.89 -6.15
N LEU A 183 11.12 -21.75 -5.47
CA LEU A 183 12.36 -21.19 -4.97
C LEU A 183 12.48 -21.43 -3.46
N ARG A 184 13.72 -21.51 -2.99
CA ARG A 184 14.09 -21.59 -1.57
C ARG A 184 15.01 -20.43 -1.26
N PHE A 185 14.61 -19.62 -0.28
CA PHE A 185 15.43 -18.57 0.30
C PHE A 185 16.01 -19.04 1.63
N PHE A 186 17.33 -19.02 1.73
CA PHE A 186 18.05 -19.52 2.89
C PHE A 186 19.29 -18.67 3.18
N GLU A 187 19.80 -18.82 4.39
CA GLU A 187 21.02 -18.17 4.84
C GLU A 187 22.13 -19.22 4.91
N SER A 188 23.30 -18.88 4.36
CA SER A 188 24.51 -19.70 4.35
C SER A 188 25.49 -19.13 5.36
N GLY A 189 25.69 -19.81 6.49
CA GLY A 189 26.60 -19.37 7.57
C GLY A 189 25.86 -18.97 8.84
N ALA A 190 26.56 -18.28 9.74
CA ALA A 190 26.08 -17.92 11.09
C ALA A 190 25.80 -16.41 11.29
N SER A 191 25.76 -15.59 10.22
CA SER A 191 25.47 -14.15 10.32
C SER A 191 24.43 -13.67 9.30
N LEU A 192 23.47 -12.85 9.77
CA LEU A 192 22.33 -12.27 9.01
C LEU A 192 22.74 -11.20 7.97
N GLN A 193 24.00 -11.18 7.55
CA GLN A 193 24.52 -10.25 6.56
C GLN A 193 24.02 -10.62 5.15
N THR A 194 23.81 -9.62 4.29
CA THR A 194 23.28 -9.82 2.94
C THR A 194 24.13 -10.79 2.09
N GLU A 195 25.44 -10.84 2.36
CA GLU A 195 26.40 -11.74 1.72
C GLU A 195 26.10 -13.22 1.98
N ASN A 196 25.36 -13.54 3.04
CA ASN A 196 25.00 -14.89 3.41
C ASN A 196 23.61 -15.28 2.92
N LEU A 197 22.88 -14.40 2.23
CA LEU A 197 21.53 -14.66 1.78
C LEU A 197 21.54 -15.23 0.36
N TRP A 198 20.96 -16.40 0.20
CA TRP A 198 20.90 -17.13 -1.05
C TRP A 198 19.48 -17.49 -1.42
N VAL A 199 19.25 -17.56 -2.73
CA VAL A 199 18.03 -18.14 -3.30
C VAL A 199 18.42 -19.27 -4.25
N LYS A 200 17.70 -20.39 -4.17
CA LYS A 200 17.91 -21.58 -5.01
C LYS A 200 16.60 -22.04 -5.63
N CYS A 201 16.65 -22.52 -6.87
CA CYS A 201 15.55 -23.24 -7.49
C CYS A 201 15.59 -24.73 -7.11
N ASP A 202 14.47 -25.26 -6.63
CA ASP A 202 14.38 -26.67 -6.23
C ASP A 202 14.36 -27.64 -7.43
N ALA A 203 13.95 -27.17 -8.61
CA ALA A 203 13.82 -28.02 -9.80
C ALA A 203 15.13 -28.21 -10.57
N CYS A 204 15.85 -27.12 -10.86
CA CYS A 204 17.09 -27.16 -11.66
C CYS A 204 18.37 -27.01 -10.83
N GLY A 205 18.25 -26.66 -9.54
CA GLY A 205 19.38 -26.47 -8.64
C GLY A 205 20.12 -25.14 -8.79
N ALA A 206 19.75 -24.28 -9.76
CA ALA A 206 20.33 -22.95 -9.91
C ALA A 206 20.23 -22.16 -8.61
N ALA A 207 21.30 -21.46 -8.22
CA ALA A 207 21.35 -20.69 -6.99
C ALA A 207 22.08 -19.38 -7.20
N ARG A 208 21.66 -18.34 -6.47
CA ARG A 208 22.25 -17.00 -6.57
C ARG A 208 22.29 -16.29 -5.22
N ASN A 209 23.38 -15.58 -5.00
CA ASN A 209 23.59 -14.76 -3.82
C ASN A 209 22.85 -13.43 -3.97
N MET A 210 22.14 -12.98 -2.92
CA MET A 210 21.40 -11.73 -2.92
C MET A 210 22.28 -10.48 -2.99
N ALA A 211 23.57 -10.57 -2.63
CA ALA A 211 24.52 -9.46 -2.81
C ALA A 211 24.60 -9.03 -4.29
N HIS A 212 24.37 -9.95 -5.23
CA HIS A 212 24.40 -9.65 -6.68
C HIS A 212 23.17 -8.87 -7.16
N ALA A 213 22.17 -8.64 -6.30
CA ALA A 213 20.99 -7.84 -6.61
C ALA A 213 21.20 -6.33 -6.42
N PHE A 214 22.30 -5.91 -5.77
CA PHE A 214 22.50 -4.51 -5.38
C PHE A 214 23.69 -3.87 -6.08
N GLY A 215 23.73 -2.54 -6.05
CA GLY A 215 24.84 -1.75 -6.57
C GLY A 215 25.05 -1.93 -8.07
N GLN A 216 26.31 -1.99 -8.49
CA GLN A 216 26.67 -2.17 -9.89
C GLN A 216 26.31 -3.56 -10.41
N LEU A 217 26.54 -4.61 -9.60
CA LEU A 217 26.13 -5.98 -9.93
C LEU A 217 24.62 -6.08 -10.15
N GLY A 218 23.82 -5.39 -9.34
CA GLY A 218 22.36 -5.34 -9.52
C GLY A 218 21.96 -4.87 -10.92
N LYS A 219 22.61 -3.83 -11.46
CA LYS A 219 22.31 -3.32 -12.81
C LYS A 219 22.58 -4.34 -13.91
N GLU A 220 23.60 -5.18 -13.73
CA GLU A 220 23.98 -6.21 -14.70
C GLU A 220 23.09 -7.46 -14.60
N ASN A 221 22.45 -7.67 -13.45
CA ASN A 221 21.78 -8.92 -13.10
C ASN A 221 20.25 -8.82 -13.02
N LEU A 222 19.71 -7.62 -13.04
CA LEU A 222 18.27 -7.34 -12.97
C LEU A 222 17.70 -7.01 -14.36
N PRO A 223 16.45 -7.38 -14.63
CA PRO A 223 15.76 -6.97 -15.85
C PRO A 223 15.47 -5.47 -15.84
N GLY A 224 15.09 -4.95 -17.01
CA GLY A 224 14.56 -3.58 -17.15
C GLY A 224 13.27 -3.35 -16.36
N CYS A 225 12.93 -2.08 -16.16
CA CYS A 225 11.70 -1.71 -15.46
C CYS A 225 10.47 -2.13 -16.28
N ARG A 226 9.48 -2.72 -15.61
CA ARG A 226 8.21 -3.11 -16.24
C ARG A 226 7.16 -2.00 -16.25
N GLY A 227 7.43 -0.86 -15.61
CA GLY A 227 6.46 0.22 -15.48
C GLY A 227 5.34 -0.04 -14.47
N ARG A 228 5.53 -0.93 -13.48
CA ARG A 228 4.43 -1.34 -12.60
C ARG A 228 4.07 -0.28 -11.56
N HIS A 229 2.77 -0.02 -11.43
CA HIS A 229 2.16 0.72 -10.33
C HIS A 229 1.24 -0.21 -9.52
N PRO A 230 1.73 -0.83 -8.43
CA PRO A 230 0.99 -1.86 -7.70
C PRO A 230 -0.24 -1.31 -6.97
N HIS A 231 -0.24 -0.01 -6.66
CA HIS A 231 -1.37 0.68 -6.05
C HIS A 231 -2.53 0.96 -7.03
N LEU A 232 -2.24 1.08 -8.33
CA LEU A 232 -3.22 1.25 -9.41
C LEU A 232 -3.57 -0.06 -10.13
N ASP A 233 -2.82 -1.13 -9.83
CA ASP A 233 -2.88 -2.40 -10.56
C ASP A 233 -2.67 -2.24 -12.07
N GLN A 234 -1.73 -1.37 -12.44
CA GLN A 234 -1.45 -1.00 -13.83
C GLN A 234 0.04 -1.10 -14.16
N PHE A 235 0.33 -1.17 -15.46
CA PHE A 235 1.66 -1.10 -16.01
C PHE A 235 1.70 0.07 -17.00
N GLU A 236 2.60 1.02 -16.76
CA GLU A 236 2.97 2.04 -17.73
C GLU A 236 3.86 1.40 -18.81
N PRO A 237 3.50 1.50 -20.09
CA PRO A 237 4.34 0.98 -21.16
C PRO A 237 5.65 1.76 -21.27
N ASP A 238 6.68 1.13 -21.84
CA ASP A 238 7.89 1.80 -22.34
C ASP A 238 8.71 2.59 -21.30
N CYS A 239 8.84 2.07 -20.07
CA CYS A 239 9.77 2.63 -19.09
C CYS A 239 11.23 2.31 -19.44
N ASP A 240 12.04 3.33 -19.68
CA ASP A 240 13.47 3.25 -20.02
C ASP A 240 14.40 3.39 -18.81
N ALA A 241 13.85 3.65 -17.61
CA ALA A 241 14.64 3.86 -16.41
C ALA A 241 15.23 2.55 -15.86
N ASP A 242 16.53 2.58 -15.53
CA ASP A 242 17.20 1.49 -14.83
C ASP A 242 16.57 1.25 -13.45
N PRO A 243 15.98 0.06 -13.21
CA PRO A 243 15.49 -0.27 -11.89
C PRO A 243 16.63 -0.64 -10.94
N ARG A 244 16.36 -0.56 -9.65
CA ARG A 244 17.26 -0.94 -8.56
C ARG A 244 16.53 -1.80 -7.55
N ALA A 245 17.24 -2.76 -6.99
CA ALA A 245 16.74 -3.48 -5.83
C ALA A 245 16.66 -2.52 -4.63
N VAL A 246 15.51 -2.50 -3.96
CA VAL A 246 15.30 -1.80 -2.69
C VAL A 246 14.78 -2.78 -1.66
N LEU A 247 15.06 -2.53 -0.39
CA LEU A 247 14.54 -3.34 0.69
C LEU A 247 13.16 -2.83 1.11
N LEU A 248 12.25 -3.76 1.39
CA LEU A 248 11.00 -3.45 2.07
C LEU A 248 11.31 -2.75 3.40
N GLY A 249 10.64 -1.63 3.67
CA GLY A 249 10.92 -0.77 4.81
C GLY A 249 12.03 0.27 4.59
N ALA A 250 12.63 0.35 3.39
CA ALA A 250 13.58 1.41 3.07
C ALA A 250 12.89 2.78 3.08
N THR A 251 13.49 3.75 3.79
CA THR A 251 12.95 5.11 4.04
C THR A 251 12.84 5.96 2.77
N ASN A 252 13.43 5.53 1.67
CA ASN A 252 13.45 6.24 0.39
C ASN A 252 12.50 5.65 -0.66
N SER A 253 11.56 4.78 -0.24
CA SER A 253 10.64 4.11 -1.18
C SER A 253 9.45 4.98 -1.58
N TRP A 254 9.09 5.98 -0.76
CA TRP A 254 7.93 6.83 -1.01
C TRP A 254 8.10 8.19 -0.31
N PHE A 255 7.69 9.26 -0.97
CA PHE A 255 7.67 10.62 -0.42
C PHE A 255 6.38 11.32 -0.81
N PRO A 256 5.71 12.02 0.13
CA PRO A 256 4.55 12.82 -0.20
C PRO A 256 4.97 14.09 -0.94
N VAL A 257 4.13 14.54 -1.86
CA VAL A 257 4.13 15.94 -2.32
C VAL A 257 3.09 16.69 -1.51
N SER A 258 3.55 17.55 -0.61
CA SER A 258 2.66 18.26 0.32
C SER A 258 2.39 19.68 -0.14
N LEU A 259 1.11 20.06 -0.15
CA LEU A 259 0.65 21.44 -0.28
C LEU A 259 -0.07 21.83 1.01
N SER A 260 0.19 23.02 1.50
CA SER A 260 -0.46 23.57 2.69
C SER A 260 -0.96 24.98 2.42
N ALA A 261 -2.05 25.35 3.10
CA ALA A 261 -2.57 26.70 3.13
C ALA A 261 -2.71 27.13 4.58
N LEU A 262 -2.34 28.37 4.89
CA LEU A 262 -2.53 28.94 6.21
C LEU A 262 -3.90 29.63 6.27
N ALA A 263 -4.84 29.03 7.00
CA ALA A 263 -6.15 29.61 7.25
C ALA A 263 -6.06 30.63 8.39
N ILE A 264 -5.70 31.87 8.06
CA ILE A 264 -5.85 33.00 8.99
C ILE A 264 -7.28 33.55 8.80
N PRO A 265 -8.11 33.63 9.86
CA PRO A 265 -9.40 34.31 9.79
C PRO A 265 -9.18 35.75 9.33
N GLN A 266 -9.83 36.16 8.24
CA GLN A 266 -9.73 37.53 7.74
C GLN A 266 -10.83 38.41 8.31
N ALA A 267 -11.96 37.80 8.67
CA ALA A 267 -13.07 38.49 9.31
C ALA A 267 -12.80 38.79 10.79
N LYS A 268 -13.31 39.94 11.25
CA LYS A 268 -13.22 40.36 12.66
C LYS A 268 -14.06 39.49 13.60
N ASP A 269 -15.09 38.83 13.07
CA ASP A 269 -16.00 37.98 13.84
C ASP A 269 -16.25 36.64 13.14
N ALA A 270 -16.68 35.65 13.94
CA ALA A 270 -16.87 34.27 13.50
C ALA A 270 -18.03 34.11 12.52
N LEU A 271 -19.02 35.02 12.53
CA LEU A 271 -20.17 34.94 11.64
C LEU A 271 -19.78 35.36 10.22
N ALA A 272 -19.05 36.46 10.09
CA ALA A 272 -18.53 36.93 8.81
C ALA A 272 -17.56 35.91 8.20
N GLN A 273 -16.72 35.24 9.02
CA GLN A 273 -15.87 34.15 8.51
C GLN A 273 -16.70 32.97 7.97
N LEU A 274 -17.74 32.56 8.70
CA LEU A 274 -18.61 31.45 8.29
C LEU A 274 -19.41 31.77 7.02
N LEU A 275 -19.82 33.04 6.86
CA LEU A 275 -20.46 33.53 5.64
C LEU A 275 -19.49 33.56 4.45
N GLU A 276 -18.24 33.98 4.65
CA GLU A 276 -17.20 33.96 3.60
C GLU A 276 -16.86 32.53 3.16
N ASP A 277 -16.60 31.64 4.12
CA ASP A 277 -16.20 30.26 3.84
C ASP A 277 -17.33 29.47 3.17
N GLY A 278 -18.57 29.75 3.59
CA GLY A 278 -19.79 29.14 3.06
C GLY A 278 -20.47 29.92 1.95
N TRP A 279 -19.87 30.98 1.37
CA TRP A 279 -20.60 31.90 0.48
C TRP A 279 -21.27 31.21 -0.71
N SER A 280 -20.67 30.15 -1.25
CA SER A 280 -21.26 29.33 -2.32
C SER A 280 -22.57 28.64 -1.93
N PHE A 281 -22.83 28.43 -0.64
CA PHE A 281 -24.09 27.88 -0.13
C PHE A 281 -25.14 28.97 0.11
N PHE A 282 -24.71 30.23 0.24
CA PHE A 282 -25.58 31.37 0.50
C PHE A 282 -25.92 32.17 -0.76
N SER A 283 -25.07 32.15 -1.79
CA SER A 283 -25.22 32.95 -3.01
C SER A 283 -26.50 32.66 -3.78
N ASP A 284 -27.01 31.44 -3.66
CA ASP A 284 -28.13 30.92 -4.46
C ASP A 284 -29.44 30.86 -3.66
N LEU A 285 -29.47 31.41 -2.44
CA LEU A 285 -30.67 31.42 -1.61
C LEU A 285 -31.65 32.50 -2.07
N GLU A 286 -32.88 32.10 -2.37
CA GLU A 286 -33.93 33.01 -2.84
C GLU A 286 -34.88 33.46 -1.71
N SER A 287 -34.82 32.81 -0.54
CA SER A 287 -35.69 33.10 0.61
C SER A 287 -34.96 33.00 1.96
N LEU A 288 -35.41 33.81 2.93
CA LEU A 288 -34.95 33.76 4.31
C LEU A 288 -35.27 32.42 5.00
N ASP A 289 -36.28 31.70 4.51
CA ASP A 289 -36.71 30.41 5.08
C ASP A 289 -35.69 29.29 4.83
N GLU A 290 -34.78 29.45 3.86
CA GLU A 290 -33.77 28.46 3.48
C GLU A 290 -32.52 28.54 4.37
N VAL A 291 -32.26 29.71 4.95
CA VAL A 291 -31.07 29.99 5.78
C VAL A 291 -30.88 28.99 6.94
N PRO A 292 -31.91 28.61 7.73
CA PRO A 292 -31.73 27.66 8.83
C PRO A 292 -31.29 26.27 8.35
N LEU A 293 -31.73 25.83 7.18
CA LEU A 293 -31.34 24.55 6.58
C LEU A 293 -29.90 24.61 6.06
N THR A 294 -29.52 25.70 5.39
CA THR A 294 -28.15 25.94 4.90
C THR A 294 -27.13 25.96 6.04
N ILE A 295 -27.45 26.62 7.16
CA ILE A 295 -26.59 26.64 8.36
C ILE A 295 -26.44 25.22 8.96
N LYS A 296 -27.51 24.42 8.98
CA LYS A 296 -27.43 23.02 9.46
C LYS A 296 -26.56 22.14 8.54
N LEU A 297 -26.60 22.39 7.23
CA LEU A 297 -25.76 21.71 6.25
C LEU A 297 -24.28 22.05 6.46
N LEU A 298 -23.94 23.35 6.52
CA LEU A 298 -22.58 23.82 6.76
C LEU A 298 -21.94 23.21 8.03
N LYS A 299 -22.69 23.20 9.14
CA LYS A 299 -22.23 22.59 10.42
C LYS A 299 -21.97 21.09 10.32
N LYS A 300 -22.67 20.36 9.43
CA LYS A 300 -22.47 18.91 9.23
C LYS A 300 -21.27 18.59 8.34
N THR A 301 -20.87 19.51 7.48
CA THR A 301 -19.70 19.37 6.59
C THR A 301 -18.37 19.73 7.26
N GLY A 302 -18.36 20.19 8.51
CA GLY A 302 -17.15 20.34 9.31
C GLY A 302 -16.34 21.62 9.07
N SER A 303 -17.03 22.73 8.75
CA SER A 303 -16.47 24.09 8.91
C SER A 303 -16.67 24.59 10.34
#